data_AF-A0A924Y5G2-F1
#
_entry.id   AF-A0A924Y5G2-F1
#
_cell.length_a   1.000
_cell.length_b   1.000
_cell.length_c   1.000
_cell.angle_alpha   90.00
_cell.angle_beta   90.00
_cell.angle_gamma   90.00
#
_symmetry.space_group_name_H-M   'P 1'
#
loop_
_entity.id
_entity.type
_entity.pdbx_description
1 polymer ?
#
loop_
_entity_poly.entity_id
_entity_poly.type
_entity_poly.pdbx_seq_one_letter_code
_entity_poly.pdbx_strand_id
1 'polypeptide(L)'
;MKMINNVMVSRPGQPVNSVGKDGGDQNSTNVVRANNLYSGGLTPKLTGEGDVFADPLFVNASTDHKVADFHVKPDSPALKSGWQGAILPLLDLDGKSRVAATAPDRGAYQFGNATVRSTAVIAKPVGVR
;
A
#
# COMPACT_ATOMS: atom_id res chain seq x y z
N MET A 1 -14.61 8.33 -2.08
CA MET A 1 -13.22 8.03 -1.61
C MET A 1 -12.86 6.61 -2.03
N LYS A 2 -11.61 6.33 -2.41
CA LYS A 2 -11.14 4.99 -2.77
C LYS A 2 -10.01 4.58 -1.83
N MET A 3 -10.12 3.41 -1.22
CA MET A 3 -9.10 2.74 -0.41
C MET A 3 -8.67 1.51 -1.17
N ILE A 4 -7.62 1.65 -1.99
CA ILE A 4 -7.14 0.60 -2.88
C ILE A 4 -5.66 0.33 -2.65
N ASN A 5 -5.26 -0.95 -2.70
CA ASN A 5 -3.86 -1.39 -2.60
C ASN A 5 -3.18 -0.95 -1.29
N ASN A 6 -3.93 -0.86 -0.18
CA ASN A 6 -3.36 -0.51 1.12
C ASN A 6 -2.96 -1.75 1.91
N VAL A 7 -2.02 -1.59 2.84
CA VAL A 7 -1.83 -2.52 3.95
C VAL A 7 -2.41 -1.86 5.20
N MET A 8 -3.42 -2.48 5.79
CA MET A 8 -4.12 -1.98 6.99
C MET A 8 -3.81 -2.88 8.17
N VAL A 9 -3.19 -2.31 9.19
CA VAL A 9 -2.75 -3.04 10.38
C VAL A 9 -3.57 -2.56 11.58
N SER A 10 -4.11 -3.51 12.35
CA SER A 10 -4.68 -3.23 13.67
C SER A 10 -3.94 -4.03 14.74
N ARG A 11 -4.13 -3.65 15.99
CA ARG A 11 -3.53 -4.36 17.12
C ARG A 11 -4.17 -5.75 17.28
N PRO A 12 -3.42 -6.74 17.81
CA PRO A 12 -3.97 -8.05 18.16
C PRO A 12 -5.28 -7.95 18.95
N GLY A 13 -6.29 -8.68 18.51
CA GLY A 13 -7.63 -8.73 19.12
C GLY A 13 -8.50 -7.49 18.88
N GLN A 14 -8.02 -6.46 18.19
CA GLN A 14 -8.80 -5.27 17.85
C GLN A 14 -9.42 -5.40 16.46
N PRO A 15 -10.62 -4.85 16.22
CA PRO A 15 -11.17 -4.77 14.87
C PRO A 15 -10.23 -4.02 13.92
N VAL A 16 -10.07 -4.53 12.69
CA VAL A 16 -9.37 -3.81 11.61
C VAL A 16 -10.28 -2.80 10.90
N ASN A 17 -11.59 -2.99 11.00
CA ASN A 17 -12.61 -2.07 10.56
C ASN A 17 -13.85 -2.17 11.46
N SER A 18 -14.70 -1.14 11.39
CA SER A 18 -15.91 -1.04 12.18
C SER A 18 -17.14 -1.26 11.30
N VAL A 19 -18.10 -2.00 11.85
CA VAL A 19 -19.47 -2.12 11.34
C VAL A 19 -20.40 -1.43 12.31
N GLY A 20 -21.60 -1.06 11.88
CA GLY A 20 -22.59 -0.61 12.86
C GLY A 20 -23.30 -1.77 13.55
N LYS A 21 -24.31 -1.41 14.35
CA LYS A 21 -24.97 -2.32 15.29
C LYS A 21 -25.64 -3.52 14.63
N ASP A 22 -26.04 -3.39 13.38
CA ASP A 22 -26.64 -4.44 12.56
C ASP A 22 -25.61 -5.31 11.81
N GLY A 23 -24.31 -5.06 12.03
CA GLY A 23 -23.24 -5.75 11.32
C GLY A 23 -22.97 -5.23 9.91
N GLY A 24 -23.73 -4.24 9.44
CA GLY A 24 -23.56 -3.61 8.13
C GLY A 24 -22.53 -2.48 8.11
N ASP A 25 -22.14 -2.08 6.91
CA ASP A 25 -21.39 -0.84 6.70
C ASP A 25 -22.33 0.34 6.95
N GLN A 26 -22.16 1.01 8.09
CA GLN A 26 -23.12 2.03 8.52
C GLN A 26 -22.75 3.46 8.15
N ASN A 27 -21.61 3.73 7.49
CA ASN A 27 -21.21 5.11 7.18
C ASN A 27 -20.18 5.24 6.03
N SER A 28 -20.04 4.22 5.19
CA SER A 28 -19.05 4.23 4.10
C SER A 28 -19.67 4.03 2.70
N THR A 29 -20.91 4.47 2.52
CA THR A 29 -21.67 4.35 1.24
C THR A 29 -20.97 4.94 0.02
N ASN A 30 -19.96 5.81 0.22
CA ASN A 30 -19.13 6.40 -0.84
C ASN A 30 -17.64 6.02 -0.73
N VAL A 31 -17.31 4.94 -0.01
CA VAL A 31 -15.95 4.41 0.13
C VAL A 31 -15.83 3.10 -0.63
N VAL A 32 -15.08 3.12 -1.73
CA VAL A 32 -14.70 1.89 -2.43
C VAL A 32 -13.50 1.29 -1.72
N ARG A 33 -13.60 0.04 -1.28
CA ARG A 33 -12.50 -0.78 -0.76
C ARG A 33 -12.21 -1.86 -1.79
N ALA A 34 -10.97 -2.02 -2.20
CA ALA A 34 -10.58 -3.13 -3.06
C ALA A 34 -9.07 -3.39 -2.94
N ASN A 35 -8.66 -4.65 -3.05
CA ASN A 35 -7.26 -5.07 -3.08
C ASN A 35 -6.43 -4.55 -1.89
N ASN A 36 -7.03 -4.39 -0.72
CA ASN A 36 -6.33 -4.09 0.53
C ASN A 36 -5.85 -5.38 1.21
N LEU A 37 -4.74 -5.31 1.93
CA LEU A 37 -4.22 -6.37 2.79
C LEU A 37 -4.45 -5.97 4.25
N TYR A 38 -5.28 -6.73 4.97
CA TYR A 38 -5.54 -6.53 6.39
C TYR A 38 -4.64 -7.44 7.23
N SER A 39 -4.19 -6.98 8.40
CA SER A 39 -3.35 -7.78 9.31
C SER A 39 -3.45 -7.35 10.79
N GLY A 40 -2.95 -8.22 11.67
CA GLY A 40 -2.73 -8.00 13.10
C GLY A 40 -3.98 -8.12 13.96
N GLY A 41 -5.10 -7.55 13.52
CA GLY A 41 -6.36 -7.52 14.27
C GLY A 41 -7.25 -8.75 14.05
N LEU A 42 -8.53 -8.59 14.41
CA LEU A 42 -9.58 -9.54 14.07
C LEU A 42 -9.86 -9.54 12.56
N THR A 43 -10.35 -10.66 12.03
CA THR A 43 -10.78 -10.77 10.62
C THR A 43 -11.69 -9.59 10.24
N PRO A 44 -11.42 -8.89 9.12
CA PRO A 44 -12.24 -7.77 8.68
C PRO A 44 -13.70 -8.21 8.48
N LYS A 45 -14.63 -7.43 9.04
CA LYS A 45 -16.07 -7.67 8.85
C LYS A 45 -16.57 -7.06 7.54
N LEU A 46 -15.98 -5.95 7.14
CA LEU A 46 -16.20 -5.34 5.83
C LEU A 46 -15.02 -5.67 4.91
N THR A 47 -15.29 -6.28 3.78
CA THR A 47 -14.28 -6.55 2.75
C THR A 47 -14.77 -6.04 1.40
N GLY A 48 -13.81 -5.63 0.58
CA GLY A 48 -14.01 -5.31 -0.82
C GLY A 48 -13.42 -6.38 -1.73
N GLU A 49 -13.62 -6.19 -3.02
CA GLU A 49 -13.10 -7.10 -4.04
C GLU A 49 -11.56 -7.19 -3.98
N GLY A 50 -11.04 -8.41 -3.95
CA GLY A 50 -9.59 -8.67 -3.92
C GLY A 50 -8.91 -8.34 -2.58
N ASP A 51 -9.66 -7.95 -1.55
CA ASP A 51 -9.10 -7.78 -0.20
C ASP A 51 -8.59 -9.13 0.34
N VAL A 52 -7.49 -9.09 1.07
CA VAL A 52 -6.84 -10.28 1.67
C VAL A 52 -6.58 -10.02 3.15
N PHE A 53 -6.67 -11.06 3.98
CA PHE A 53 -6.27 -11.02 5.38
C PHE A 53 -5.08 -11.95 5.59
N ALA A 54 -3.88 -11.40 5.73
CA ALA A 54 -2.63 -12.15 5.90
C ALA A 54 -1.51 -11.26 6.47
N ASP A 55 -0.47 -11.87 7.03
CA ASP A 55 0.70 -11.15 7.53
C ASP A 55 1.48 -10.48 6.37
N PRO A 56 1.69 -9.14 6.36
CA PRO A 56 2.48 -8.46 5.35
C PRO A 56 3.97 -8.78 5.41
N LEU A 57 4.45 -9.48 6.44
CA LEU A 57 5.85 -9.83 6.63
C LEU A 57 6.76 -8.60 6.60
N PHE A 58 6.45 -7.57 7.40
CA PHE A 58 7.29 -6.38 7.50
C PHE A 58 8.71 -6.70 7.99
N VAL A 59 9.69 -5.92 7.57
CA VAL A 59 11.08 -6.00 8.04
C VAL A 59 11.14 -5.75 9.55
N ASN A 60 10.56 -4.63 10.02
CA ASN A 60 10.44 -4.29 11.43
C ASN A 60 9.22 -3.39 11.71
N ALA A 61 8.05 -3.98 11.95
CA ALA A 61 6.87 -3.22 12.35
C ALA A 61 6.99 -2.75 13.81
N SER A 62 7.29 -1.47 14.01
CA SER A 62 7.45 -0.84 15.33
C SER A 62 6.64 0.45 15.44
N THR A 63 6.20 0.79 16.66
CA THR A 63 5.63 2.10 16.96
C THR A 63 6.70 3.18 17.17
N ASP A 64 7.96 2.78 17.36
CA ASP A 64 9.09 3.72 17.37
C ASP A 64 9.53 3.99 15.93
N HIS A 65 9.20 5.19 15.47
CA HIS A 65 9.50 5.65 14.11
C HIS A 65 11.00 5.66 13.75
N LYS A 66 11.93 5.62 14.72
CA LYS A 66 13.37 5.62 14.45
C LYS A 66 13.89 4.27 13.97
N VAL A 67 13.17 3.21 14.32
CA VAL A 67 13.55 1.83 13.99
C VAL A 67 12.50 1.13 13.12
N ALA A 68 11.31 1.72 12.98
CA ALA A 68 10.23 1.15 12.18
C ALA A 68 10.64 1.03 10.71
N ASP A 69 10.47 -0.17 10.17
CA ASP A 69 10.68 -0.49 8.77
C ASP A 69 9.47 -1.29 8.26
N PHE A 70 8.60 -0.58 7.54
CA PHE A 70 7.40 -1.12 6.93
C PHE A 70 7.62 -1.60 5.48
N HIS A 71 8.87 -1.76 5.05
CA HIS A 71 9.16 -2.59 3.89
C HIS A 71 8.73 -4.02 4.15
N VAL A 72 8.30 -4.71 3.11
CA VAL A 72 7.94 -6.12 3.18
C VAL A 72 9.14 -7.01 2.85
N LYS A 73 9.20 -8.19 3.44
CA LYS A 73 10.20 -9.22 3.16
C LYS A 73 9.88 -9.96 1.85
N PRO A 74 10.85 -10.72 1.30
CA PRO A 74 10.54 -11.76 0.32
C PRO A 74 9.38 -12.63 0.81
N ASP A 75 8.55 -13.11 -0.11
CA ASP A 75 7.36 -13.95 0.15
C ASP A 75 6.17 -13.25 0.82
N SER A 76 6.23 -11.93 1.00
CA SER A 76 5.07 -11.19 1.49
C SER A 76 3.86 -11.31 0.54
N PRO A 77 2.64 -11.53 1.08
CA PRO A 77 1.41 -11.51 0.28
C PRO A 77 1.09 -10.11 -0.30
N ALA A 78 1.79 -9.07 0.14
CA ALA A 78 1.69 -7.74 -0.46
C ALA A 78 2.41 -7.63 -1.82
N LEU A 79 3.33 -8.55 -2.14
CA LEU A 79 4.14 -8.49 -3.35
C LEU A 79 3.30 -8.75 -4.60
N LYS A 80 3.38 -7.83 -5.57
CA LYS A 80 2.75 -7.91 -6.89
C LYS A 80 1.28 -8.34 -6.87
N SER A 81 0.57 -7.96 -5.81
CA SER A 81 -0.80 -8.41 -5.55
C SER A 81 -1.81 -7.26 -5.55
N GLY A 82 -1.37 -6.04 -5.84
CA GLY A 82 -2.24 -4.88 -5.97
C GLY A 82 -2.93 -4.80 -7.34
N TRP A 83 -4.03 -4.06 -7.40
CA TRP A 83 -4.77 -3.80 -8.63
C TRP A 83 -4.13 -2.69 -9.46
N GLN A 84 -3.82 -2.99 -10.73
CA GLN A 84 -3.22 -2.04 -11.68
C GLN A 84 -4.21 -1.01 -12.23
N GLY A 85 -5.51 -1.28 -12.21
CA GLY A 85 -6.54 -0.39 -12.77
C GLY A 85 -6.86 0.82 -11.89
N ALA A 86 -6.22 0.93 -10.72
CA ALA A 86 -6.37 2.07 -9.84
C ALA A 86 -5.53 3.27 -10.31
N ILE A 87 -5.96 4.48 -9.93
CA ILE A 87 -5.10 5.66 -10.04
C ILE A 87 -4.06 5.54 -8.93
N LEU A 88 -2.79 5.34 -9.31
CA LEU A 88 -1.68 5.14 -8.39
C LEU A 88 -0.73 6.34 -8.44
N PRO A 89 -0.09 6.70 -7.32
CA PRO A 89 1.08 7.58 -7.36
C PRO A 89 2.15 6.98 -8.28
N LEU A 90 2.88 7.84 -9.00
CA LEU A 90 3.94 7.37 -9.89
C LEU A 90 5.05 6.65 -9.13
N LEU A 91 5.41 7.16 -7.96
CA LEU A 91 6.49 6.65 -7.11
C LEU A 91 5.95 6.21 -5.74
N ASP A 92 6.61 5.24 -5.14
CA ASP A 92 6.45 4.91 -3.71
C ASP A 92 7.23 5.88 -2.81
N LEU A 93 7.23 5.64 -1.49
CA LEU A 93 7.94 6.50 -0.53
C LEU A 93 9.47 6.43 -0.65
N ASP A 94 10.01 5.42 -1.32
CA ASP A 94 11.43 5.22 -1.62
C ASP A 94 11.84 5.78 -3.01
N GLY A 95 10.89 6.35 -3.76
CA GLY A 95 11.11 6.83 -5.12
C GLY A 95 11.15 5.73 -6.19
N LYS A 96 10.68 4.51 -5.90
CA LYS A 96 10.57 3.41 -6.86
C LYS A 96 9.27 3.54 -7.66
N SER A 97 9.32 3.25 -8.95
CA SER A 97 8.11 3.30 -9.79
C SER A 97 7.06 2.29 -9.33
N ARG A 98 5.82 2.76 -9.17
CA ARG A 98 4.63 1.91 -8.99
C ARG A 98 3.98 1.53 -10.32
N VAL A 99 4.28 2.28 -11.38
CA VAL A 99 3.84 1.99 -12.74
C VAL A 99 4.92 1.12 -13.37
N ALA A 100 4.79 -0.20 -13.20
CA ALA A 100 5.69 -1.21 -13.75
C ALA A 100 4.91 -2.22 -14.61
N ALA A 101 5.63 -3.09 -15.33
CA ALA A 101 5.01 -4.14 -16.15
C ALA A 101 4.22 -5.17 -15.31
N THR A 102 4.52 -5.29 -14.02
CA THR A 102 3.80 -6.16 -13.08
C THR A 102 2.81 -5.38 -12.23
N ALA A 103 1.89 -6.10 -11.60
CA ALA A 103 1.03 -5.54 -10.55
C ALA A 103 1.85 -4.83 -9.46
N PRO A 104 1.37 -3.71 -8.91
CA PRO A 104 2.07 -3.02 -7.83
C PRO A 104 1.99 -3.82 -6.54
N ASP A 105 2.94 -3.59 -5.62
CA ASP A 105 2.80 -4.06 -4.26
C ASP A 105 1.70 -3.29 -3.52
N ARG A 106 1.02 -3.99 -2.59
CA ARG A 106 0.11 -3.36 -1.64
C ARG A 106 0.92 -2.64 -0.55
N GLY A 107 0.44 -1.49 -0.11
CA GLY A 107 1.07 -0.71 0.95
C GLY A 107 1.90 0.44 0.41
N ALA A 108 2.79 0.98 1.25
CA ALA A 108 3.50 2.23 1.01
C ALA A 108 4.81 2.09 0.19
N TYR A 109 5.37 0.89 0.12
CA TYR A 109 6.67 0.61 -0.50
C TYR A 109 6.55 -0.48 -1.56
N GLN A 110 7.36 -0.38 -2.61
CA GLN A 110 7.60 -1.40 -3.63
C GLN A 110 8.87 -2.18 -3.29
N PHE A 111 8.78 -3.49 -3.43
CA PHE A 111 9.88 -4.43 -3.31
C PHE A 111 10.63 -4.55 -4.63
N GLY A 112 11.96 -4.45 -4.59
CA GLY A 112 12.81 -4.89 -5.70
C GLY A 112 12.79 -4.05 -7.00
N ASN A 113 12.25 -2.83 -7.03
CA ASN A 113 12.32 -1.96 -8.21
C ASN A 113 13.46 -0.93 -8.13
N ALA A 114 14.01 -0.55 -9.30
CA ALA A 114 14.97 0.55 -9.39
C ALA A 114 14.31 1.88 -9.05
N THR A 115 14.93 2.65 -8.15
CA THR A 115 14.55 4.03 -7.87
C THR A 115 14.62 4.83 -9.16
N VAL A 116 13.57 5.59 -9.48
CA VAL A 116 13.64 6.54 -10.59
C VAL A 116 14.57 7.67 -10.16
N ARG A 117 15.82 7.67 -10.65
CA ARG A 117 16.71 8.80 -10.42
C ARG A 117 16.23 9.96 -11.29
N SER A 118 15.89 11.09 -10.66
CA SER A 118 15.76 12.35 -11.38
C SER A 118 17.09 12.65 -12.05
N THR A 119 17.18 12.36 -13.34
CA THR A 119 18.20 12.98 -14.18
C THR A 119 17.75 14.42 -14.33
N ALA A 120 18.34 15.32 -13.54
CA ALA A 120 18.38 16.72 -13.93
C ALA A 120 19.06 16.74 -15.30
N VAL A 121 18.28 16.88 -16.36
CA VAL A 121 18.82 17.23 -17.66
C VAL A 121 19.35 18.64 -17.47
N ILE A 122 20.62 18.76 -17.11
CA ILE A 122 21.36 20.02 -17.19
C ILE A 122 21.42 20.31 -18.68
N ALA A 123 20.38 20.97 -19.19
CA ALA A 123 20.47 21.65 -20.47
C ALA A 123 21.66 22.61 -20.34
N LYS A 124 22.75 22.32 -21.04
CA LYS A 124 23.85 23.27 -21.19
C LYS A 124 23.23 24.58 -21.69
N PRO A 125 23.58 25.75 -21.12
CA PRO A 125 23.10 27.00 -21.69
C PRO A 125 23.60 27.05 -23.13
N VAL A 126 22.67 27.18 -24.08
CA VAL A 126 23.00 27.48 -25.46
C VAL A 126 23.60 28.88 -25.43
N GLY A 127 24.93 28.95 -25.59
CA GLY A 127 25.64 30.21 -25.75
C GLY A 127 25.13 30.89 -27.01
N VAL A 128 24.38 31.98 -26.83
CA VAL A 128 24.06 32.90 -27.93
C VAL A 128 25.35 33.67 -28.22
N ARG A 129 25.79 33.59 -29.46
CA ARG A 129 26.90 34.38 -30.02
C ARG A 129 26.50 35.83 -30.22
#